data_AF-A0AAN8ES94-F1
#
_entry.id   AF-A0AAN8ES94-F1
#
_cell.length_a   1.000
_cell.length_b   1.000
_cell.length_c   1.000
_cell.angle_alpha   90.00
_cell.angle_beta   90.00
_cell.angle_gamma   90.00
#
_symmetry.space_group_name_H-M   'P 1'
#
loop_
_entity.id
_entity.type
_entity.pdbx_description
1 polymer ?
#
loop_
_entity_poly.entity_id
_entity_poly.type
_entity_poly.pdbx_seq_one_letter_code
_entity_poly.pdbx_strand_id
1 'polypeptide(L)'
;MSGLARIVTRIPVRQASTNAHDANAVWKELNRLCSEGKWDSLNNQPKLFLFGKTKQETYAVWRAINTKTDFWSQSPYGQFTKAIFRFAALFAGIYAAVAVYEFVVPEENRLHYKYRNKHGHGEGHGEHH
;
A
#
# COMPACT_ATOMS: atom_id res chain seq x y z
N MET A 1 0.79 40.21 2.25
CA MET A 1 0.91 38.86 2.84
C MET A 1 1.81 38.05 1.94
N SER A 2 2.95 37.61 2.49
CA SER A 2 4.10 37.06 1.78
C SER A 2 3.80 35.65 1.24
N GLY A 3 3.95 35.47 -0.07
CA GLY A 3 3.90 34.17 -0.73
C GLY A 3 5.21 33.42 -0.52
N LEU A 4 5.13 32.26 0.15
CA LEU A 4 6.28 31.38 0.37
C LEU A 4 6.65 30.68 -0.94
N ALA A 5 7.69 31.20 -1.59
CA ALA A 5 8.31 30.61 -2.75
C ALA A 5 8.88 29.22 -2.43
N ARG A 6 8.52 28.27 -3.30
CA ARG A 6 8.99 26.88 -3.35
C ARG A 6 10.52 26.86 -3.47
N ILE A 7 11.22 26.39 -2.43
CA ILE A 7 12.68 26.21 -2.45
C ILE A 7 13.00 25.04 -3.39
N VAL A 8 13.35 25.37 -4.63
CA VAL A 8 13.96 24.43 -5.58
C VAL A 8 15.46 24.41 -5.26
N THR A 9 15.93 23.29 -4.68
CA THR A 9 17.35 23.03 -4.46
C THR A 9 18.08 23.07 -5.80
N ARG A 10 18.89 24.12 -6.01
CA ARG A 10 19.72 24.29 -7.20
C ARG A 10 20.85 23.26 -7.19
N ILE A 11 20.77 22.31 -8.12
CA ILE A 11 21.89 21.47 -8.54
C ILE A 11 22.87 22.38 -9.30
N PRO A 12 24.19 22.30 -9.07
CA PRO A 12 25.17 23.14 -9.78
C PRO A 12 25.19 22.76 -11.27
N VAL A 13 24.54 23.60 -12.08
CA VAL A 13 24.54 23.53 -13.54
C VAL A 13 25.89 24.04 -14.03
N ARG A 14 26.78 23.13 -14.45
CA ARG A 14 27.83 23.50 -15.40
C ARG A 14 27.14 23.91 -16.71
N GLN A 15 27.44 25.11 -17.18
CA GLN A 15 26.94 25.66 -18.44
C GLN A 15 27.20 24.66 -19.59
N ALA A 16 26.13 24.02 -20.05
CA ALA A 16 26.08 23.41 -21.36
C ALA A 16 25.17 24.28 -22.22
N SER A 17 25.67 24.60 -23.41
CA SER A 17 25.06 25.43 -24.43
C SER A 17 23.58 25.12 -24.67
N THR A 18 22.86 26.19 -25.02
CA THR A 18 21.54 26.24 -25.63
C THR A 18 21.13 24.97 -26.36
N ASN A 19 20.49 24.05 -25.64
CA ASN A 19 19.69 22.99 -26.22
C ASN A 19 18.35 23.06 -25.52
N ALA A 20 17.28 23.29 -26.28
CA ALA A 20 15.93 23.00 -25.83
C ALA A 20 15.95 21.63 -25.15
N HIS A 21 15.58 21.58 -23.86
CA HIS A 21 15.46 20.39 -23.01
C HIS A 21 15.99 19.11 -23.66
N ASP A 22 17.24 18.71 -23.39
CA ASP A 22 17.79 17.44 -23.92
C ASP A 22 16.79 16.32 -23.61
N ALA A 23 16.02 15.92 -24.63
CA ALA A 23 14.92 14.98 -24.49
C ALA A 23 15.41 13.62 -23.97
N ASN A 24 16.71 13.36 -24.14
CA ASN A 24 17.39 12.15 -23.74
C ASN A 24 18.16 12.27 -22.42
N ALA A 25 18.10 13.42 -21.73
CA ALA A 25 18.81 13.62 -20.47
C ALA A 25 18.41 12.57 -19.41
N VAL A 26 17.12 12.27 -19.31
CA VAL A 26 16.60 11.26 -18.36
C VAL A 26 17.11 9.86 -18.72
N TRP A 27 17.20 9.53 -20.02
CA TRP A 27 17.70 8.24 -20.50
C TRP A 27 19.21 8.08 -20.28
N LYS A 28 19.99 9.16 -20.47
CA LYS A 28 21.44 9.16 -20.15
C LYS A 28 21.66 8.91 -18.66
N GLU A 29 20.87 9.57 -17.81
CA GLU A 29 20.98 9.40 -16.36
C GLU A 29 20.53 8.00 -15.92
N LEU A 30 19.48 7.46 -16.53
CA LEU A 30 19.08 6.07 -16.31
C LEU A 30 20.22 5.09 -16.65
N ASN A 31 20.86 5.26 -17.80
CA ASN A 31 21.99 4.42 -18.20
C ASN A 31 23.17 4.52 -17.23
N ARG A 32 23.47 5.73 -16.73
CA ARG A 32 24.46 5.93 -15.67
C ARG A 32 24.07 5.16 -14.40
N LEU A 33 22.84 5.28 -13.93
CA LEU A 33 22.36 4.58 -12.73
C LEU A 33 22.35 3.06 -12.88
N CYS A 34 22.03 2.54 -14.07
CA CYS A 34 22.16 1.14 -14.41
C CYS A 34 23.63 0.68 -14.33
N SER A 35 24.55 1.45 -14.92
CA SER A 35 25.99 1.12 -14.90
C SER A 35 26.57 1.11 -13.48
N GLU A 36 26.04 1.94 -12.59
CA GLU A 36 26.44 2.01 -11.17
C GLU A 36 25.78 0.94 -10.31
N GLY A 37 24.93 0.07 -10.88
CA GLY A 37 24.21 -0.98 -10.16
C GLY A 37 23.15 -0.47 -9.18
N LYS A 38 22.74 0.80 -9.34
CA LYS A 38 21.69 1.47 -8.52
C LYS A 38 20.29 1.26 -9.09
N TRP A 39 20.21 0.80 -10.33
CA TRP A 39 18.97 0.42 -10.98
C TRP A 39 18.81 -1.10 -10.99
N ASP A 40 17.59 -1.56 -10.80
CA ASP A 40 17.18 -2.94 -11.01
C ASP A 40 16.63 -3.09 -12.43
N SER A 41 17.44 -3.66 -13.31
CA SER A 41 17.08 -3.87 -14.72
C SER A 41 15.95 -4.89 -14.92
N LEU A 42 15.74 -5.83 -13.98
CA LEU A 42 14.68 -6.84 -14.11
C LEU A 42 13.31 -6.21 -13.92
N ASN A 43 13.17 -5.37 -12.90
CA ASN A 43 11.91 -4.72 -12.56
C ASN A 43 11.76 -3.33 -13.21
N ASN A 44 12.81 -2.83 -13.85
CA ASN A 44 12.95 -1.46 -14.35
C ASN A 44 12.64 -0.40 -13.28
N GLN A 45 13.28 -0.52 -12.10
CA GLN A 45 13.01 0.32 -10.94
C GLN A 45 14.28 0.63 -10.11
N PRO A 46 14.25 1.64 -9.23
CA PRO A 46 15.29 1.88 -8.24
C PRO A 46 15.52 0.63 -7.38
N LYS A 47 16.78 0.33 -7.07
CA LYS A 47 17.12 -0.75 -6.14
C LYS A 47 16.55 -0.47 -4.74
N LEU A 48 16.12 -1.50 -4.03
CA LEU A 48 15.46 -1.38 -2.72
C LEU A 48 16.35 -0.71 -1.66
N PHE A 49 17.62 -1.10 -1.60
CA PHE A 49 18.57 -0.65 -0.57
C PHE A 49 19.41 0.54 -1.03
N LEU A 50 18.74 1.62 -1.48
CA LEU A 50 19.38 2.90 -1.73
C LEU A 50 19.15 3.85 -0.56
N PHE A 51 20.20 4.57 -0.17
CA PHE A 51 20.16 5.50 0.97
C PHE A 51 20.70 6.87 0.58
N GLY A 52 20.34 7.89 1.36
CA GLY A 52 20.83 9.25 1.22
C GLY A 52 20.54 9.88 -0.16
N LYS A 53 21.51 10.64 -0.66
CA LYS A 53 21.41 11.38 -1.94
C LYS A 53 21.19 10.46 -3.13
N THR A 54 21.84 9.29 -3.13
CA THR A 54 21.69 8.27 -4.17
C THR A 54 20.24 7.83 -4.33
N LYS A 55 19.51 7.63 -3.22
CA LYS A 55 18.09 7.30 -3.27
C LYS A 55 17.30 8.43 -3.95
N GLN A 56 17.56 9.68 -3.59
CA GLN A 56 16.85 10.82 -4.12
C GLN A 56 17.05 10.97 -5.63
N GLU A 57 18.30 10.84 -6.10
CA GLU A 57 18.65 10.88 -7.53
C GLU A 57 17.96 9.76 -8.32
N THR A 58 18.11 8.51 -7.88
CA THR A 58 17.52 7.36 -8.58
C THR A 58 16.00 7.44 -8.61
N TYR A 59 15.36 7.87 -7.51
CA TYR A 59 13.90 8.04 -7.47
C TYR A 59 13.41 9.25 -8.27
N ALA A 60 14.23 10.30 -8.45
CA ALA A 60 13.88 11.43 -9.30
C ALA A 60 13.80 11.00 -10.77
N VAL A 61 14.79 10.24 -11.25
CA VAL A 61 14.78 9.65 -12.59
C VAL A 61 13.61 8.68 -12.76
N TRP A 62 13.40 7.82 -11.76
CA TRP A 62 12.28 6.88 -11.80
C TRP A 62 10.91 7.57 -11.87
N ARG A 63 10.69 8.66 -11.12
CA ARG A 63 9.44 9.44 -11.21
C ARG A 63 9.30 10.18 -12.55
N ALA A 64 10.41 10.56 -13.18
CA ALA A 64 10.38 11.21 -14.48
C ALA A 64 9.97 10.23 -15.61
N ILE A 65 10.32 8.94 -15.49
CA ILE A 65 9.96 7.91 -16.48
C ILE A 65 8.64 7.19 -16.15
N ASN A 66 8.28 7.08 -14.87
CA ASN A 66 7.12 6.31 -14.44
C ASN A 66 5.86 7.17 -14.50
N THR A 67 4.99 6.88 -15.46
CA THR A 67 3.70 7.57 -15.66
C THR A 67 2.57 6.98 -14.81
N LYS A 68 2.84 5.90 -14.07
CA LYS A 68 1.84 5.21 -13.26
C LYS A 68 1.47 6.03 -12.01
N THR A 69 0.20 6.38 -11.90
CA THR A 69 -0.35 7.17 -10.79
C THR A 69 -0.86 6.31 -9.63
N ASP A 70 -1.23 5.05 -9.88
CA ASP A 70 -1.76 4.16 -8.84
C ASP A 70 -0.66 3.71 -7.86
N PHE A 71 -0.90 3.90 -6.56
CA PHE A 71 0.04 3.59 -5.48
C PHE A 71 0.52 2.14 -5.52
N TRP A 72 -0.36 1.19 -5.83
CA TRP A 72 -0.03 -0.24 -5.89
C TRP A 72 0.70 -0.64 -7.18
N SER A 73 0.77 0.25 -8.16
CA SER A 73 1.44 -0.01 -9.44
C SER A 73 2.85 0.59 -9.52
N GLN A 74 3.20 1.41 -8.52
CA GLN A 74 4.48 2.10 -8.37
C GLN A 74 5.61 1.21 -7.83
N SER A 75 5.28 0.07 -7.24
CA SER A 75 6.25 -0.86 -6.68
C SER A 75 6.15 -2.20 -7.42
N PRO A 76 7.25 -2.98 -7.58
CA PRO A 76 7.17 -4.31 -8.20
C PRO A 76 6.30 -5.23 -7.34
N TYR A 77 6.27 -4.98 -6.04
CA TYR A 77 5.52 -5.75 -5.05
C TYR A 77 4.12 -5.21 -4.80
N GLY A 78 3.71 -4.12 -5.46
CA GLY A 78 2.50 -3.42 -5.07
C GLY A 78 1.22 -4.23 -5.31
N GLN A 79 1.20 -5.17 -6.27
CA GLN A 79 0.09 -6.14 -6.40
C GLN A 79 0.03 -7.12 -5.21
N PHE A 80 1.20 -7.58 -4.73
CA PHE A 80 1.27 -8.44 -3.55
C PHE A 80 0.85 -7.69 -2.28
N THR A 81 1.30 -6.45 -2.10
CA THR A 81 0.88 -5.61 -0.98
C THR A 81 -0.62 -5.28 -1.04
N LYS A 82 -1.17 -5.07 -2.24
CA LYS A 82 -2.62 -4.88 -2.44
C LYS A 82 -3.41 -6.12 -2.02
N ALA A 83 -2.90 -7.32 -2.31
CA ALA A 83 -3.53 -8.56 -1.85
C ALA A 83 -3.50 -8.66 -0.32
N ILE A 84 -2.35 -8.44 0.31
CA ILE A 84 -2.23 -8.41 1.79
C ILE A 84 -3.21 -7.40 2.40
N PHE A 85 -3.25 -6.17 1.85
CA PHE A 85 -4.15 -5.13 2.33
C PHE A 85 -5.62 -5.57 2.25
N ARG A 86 -6.03 -6.21 1.14
CA ARG A 86 -7.39 -6.73 0.98
C ARG A 86 -7.72 -7.81 2.02
N PHE A 87 -6.80 -8.73 2.31
CA PHE A 87 -7.00 -9.72 3.36
C PHE A 87 -7.10 -9.09 4.74
N ALA A 88 -6.21 -8.15 5.07
CA ALA A 88 -6.26 -7.42 6.33
C ALA A 88 -7.58 -6.67 6.51
N ALA A 89 -8.03 -5.96 5.47
CA ALA A 89 -9.31 -5.25 5.46
C ALA A 89 -10.50 -6.21 5.62
N LEU A 90 -10.45 -7.40 5.00
CA LEU A 90 -11.48 -8.42 5.15
C LEU A 90 -11.59 -8.90 6.61
N PHE A 91 -10.47 -9.27 7.24
CA PHE A 91 -10.47 -9.73 8.63
C PHE A 91 -10.90 -8.63 9.60
N ALA A 92 -10.44 -7.39 9.38
CA ALA A 92 -10.87 -6.25 10.17
C ALA A 92 -12.38 -6.00 10.02
N GLY A 93 -12.92 -6.14 8.80
CA GLY A 93 -14.36 -6.02 8.53
C GLY A 93 -15.19 -7.10 9.24
N ILE A 94 -14.74 -8.36 9.20
CA ILE A 94 -15.39 -9.46 9.93
C ILE A 94 -15.38 -9.19 11.43
N TYR A 95 -14.24 -8.79 11.99
CA TYR A 95 -14.13 -8.48 13.40
C TYR A 95 -15.06 -7.33 13.81
N ALA A 96 -15.08 -6.24 13.03
CA ALA A 96 -15.97 -5.12 13.27
C ALA A 96 -17.45 -5.54 13.19
N ALA A 97 -17.82 -6.37 12.21
CA ALA A 97 -19.19 -6.88 12.09
C ALA A 97 -19.59 -7.74 13.30
N VAL A 98 -18.70 -8.61 13.79
CA VAL A 98 -18.93 -9.40 15.01
C VAL A 98 -19.07 -8.48 16.23
N ALA A 99 -18.18 -7.50 16.38
CA ALA A 99 -18.24 -6.55 17.49
C ALA A 99 -19.56 -5.75 17.49
N VAL A 100 -20.01 -5.31 16.32
CA VAL A 100 -21.33 -4.65 16.17
C VAL A 100 -22.46 -5.61 16.51
N TYR A 101 -22.39 -6.87 16.07
CA TYR A 101 -23.40 -7.88 16.42
C TYR A 101 -23.48 -8.11 17.93
N GLU A 102 -22.33 -8.23 18.61
CA GLU A 102 -22.28 -8.39 20.07
C GLU A 102 -22.77 -7.14 20.82
N PHE A 103 -22.58 -5.95 20.25
CA PHE A 103 -23.10 -4.71 20.82
C PHE A 103 -24.62 -4.56 20.63
N VAL A 104 -25.14 -4.93 19.45
CA VAL A 104 -26.58 -4.76 19.11
C VAL A 104 -27.43 -5.87 19.70
N VAL A 105 -26.91 -7.10 19.83
CA VAL A 105 -27.63 -8.25 20.40
C VAL A 105 -27.15 -8.46 21.85
N PRO A 106 -27.98 -8.13 22.86
CA PRO A 106 -27.65 -8.36 24.26
C PRO A 106 -27.33 -9.82 24.53
N GLU A 107 -26.40 -10.05 25.47
CA GLU A 107 -25.81 -11.36 25.75
C GLU A 107 -26.87 -12.45 26.07
N GLU A 108 -28.00 -12.05 26.65
CA GLU A 108 -29.15 -12.89 26.99
C GLU A 108 -29.74 -13.63 25.77
N ASN A 109 -29.83 -12.97 24.61
CA ASN A 109 -30.33 -13.57 23.36
C ASN A 109 -29.28 -14.47 22.68
N ARG A 110 -27.98 -14.19 22.88
CA ARG A 110 -26.88 -15.06 22.42
C ARG A 110 -26.80 -16.35 23.23
N LEU A 111 -27.05 -16.27 24.54
CA LEU A 111 -27.12 -17.42 25.44
C LEU A 111 -28.28 -18.35 25.05
N HIS A 112 -29.44 -17.79 24.71
CA HIS A 112 -30.61 -18.56 24.27
C HIS A 112 -30.33 -19.44 23.04
N TYR A 113 -29.47 -19.01 22.12
CA TYR A 113 -29.06 -19.81 20.96
C TYR A 113 -27.94 -20.81 21.31
N LYS A 114 -26.93 -20.39 22.09
CA LYS A 114 -25.78 -21.24 22.48
C LYS A 114 -26.17 -22.37 23.46
N TYR A 115 -27.21 -22.16 24.27
CA TYR A 115 -27.73 -23.13 25.25
C TYR A 115 -29.10 -23.69 24.88
N ARG A 116 -29.62 -23.43 23.67
CA ARG A 116 -30.91 -23.98 23.21
C ARG A 116 -30.97 -25.50 23.33
N ASN A 117 -29.87 -26.18 23.02
CA ASN A 117 -29.76 -27.64 23.14
C ASN A 117 -29.69 -28.14 24.60
N LYS A 118 -29.40 -27.28 25.58
CA LYS A 118 -29.34 -27.68 27.01
C LYS A 118 -30.69 -27.55 27.72
N HIS A 119 -31.64 -26.80 27.18
CA HIS A 119 -33.01 -26.67 27.74
C HIS A 119 -34.04 -27.60 27.07
N GLY A 120 -33.64 -28.41 26.09
CA GLY A 120 -34.53 -29.34 25.37
C GLY A 120 -34.67 -30.75 25.98
N HIS A 121 -34.05 -31.04 27.11
CA HIS A 121 -34.13 -32.34 27.81
C HIS A 121 -34.89 -32.25 29.15
N GLY A 122 -35.97 -31.45 29.19
CA GLY A 122 -36.69 -31.17 30.44
C GLY A 122 -38.21 -31.30 30.40
N GLU A 123 -38.83 -31.60 29.26
CA GLU A 123 -40.30 -31.66 29.18
C GLU A 123 -40.78 -32.92 28.45
N GLY A 124 -40.66 -34.04 29.15
CA GLY A 124 -41.44 -35.24 28.89
C GLY A 124 -42.65 -35.29 29.82
N HIS A 125 -43.61 -34.39 29.63
CA HIS A 125 -44.98 -34.56 30.14
C HIS A 125 -45.86 -35.02 28.98
N GLY A 126 -46.38 -36.24 29.10
CA GLY A 126 -47.36 -36.82 28.19
C GLY A 126 -47.72 -38.25 28.62
N GLU A 127 -48.69 -38.36 29.52
CA GLU A 127 -49.44 -39.60 29.79
C GLU A 127 -50.01 -40.20 28.49
N HIS A 128 -50.24 -41.52 28.44
CA HIS A 128 -51.47 -42.18 27.93
C HIS A 128 -51.28 -43.70 27.69
N HIS A 129 -52.23 -44.46 28.26
CA HIS A 129 -52.58 -45.89 28.10
C HIS A 129 -51.81 -46.98 28.86
#